data_AF-A0A3S1GH45-F1
#
_entry.id   AF-A0A3S1GH45-F1
#
_cell.length_a   1.000
_cell.length_b   1.000
_cell.length_c   1.000
_cell.angle_alpha   90.00
_cell.angle_beta   90.00
_cell.angle_gamma   90.00
#
_symmetry.space_group_name_H-M   'P 1'
#
loop_
_entity.id
_entity.type
_entity.pdbx_description
1 polymer ?
#
loop_
_entity_poly.entity_id
_entity_poly.type
_entity_poly.pdbx_seq_one_letter_code
_entity_poly.pdbx_strand_id
1 'polypeptide(L)'
;MDLVTLLQSVPLLAGLVKSAVPAAVGAGMGLGQWLAALPPCRNQTFENATYLVCETDPKHFSIELFWKDKDGELYRSLHNLRSAQQATGRTMLFGINAGMYHPNLAPVGLYVERGEQVTPARTGSGTGNFSMQPNGIFYLSAGKAGVRATRDYVKRPPRVDYATQSGPMLVIDGKLHPKFQANGTSRKIRDGVGVRADGVA
;
A
#
# COMPACT_ATOMS: atom_id res chain seq x y z
N MET A 1 -42.45 28.83 83.90
CA MET A 1 -41.30 28.79 84.81
C MET A 1 -40.38 27.68 84.33
N ASP A 2 -39.15 27.86 83.92
CA ASP A 2 -38.27 29.00 83.64
C ASP A 2 -37.06 28.35 82.93
N LEU A 3 -36.53 28.95 81.85
CA LEU A 3 -35.46 29.94 81.91
C LEU A 3 -34.17 29.35 82.51
N VAL A 4 -33.18 29.13 81.62
CA VAL A 4 -31.79 29.61 81.80
C VAL A 4 -31.07 29.04 83.02
N THR A 5 -30.09 28.16 82.87
CA THR A 5 -28.62 28.40 82.82
C THR A 5 -28.00 27.03 83.16
N LEU A 6 -26.74 26.64 82.92
CA LEU A 6 -25.44 27.26 82.71
C LEU A 6 -24.62 26.10 82.06
N LEU A 7 -23.95 26.26 80.92
CA LEU A 7 -22.52 26.63 80.86
C LEU A 7 -21.66 25.70 81.72
N GLN A 8 -20.85 24.80 81.15
CA GLN A 8 -19.42 24.95 80.82
C GLN A 8 -18.88 23.48 80.80
N SER A 9 -17.99 22.98 79.94
CA SER A 9 -16.70 23.50 79.49
C SER A 9 -16.09 22.55 78.43
N VAL A 10 -15.47 23.12 77.38
CA VAL A 10 -14.47 22.53 76.47
C VAL A 10 -13.18 23.32 76.76
N PRO A 11 -11.94 22.77 76.89
CA PRO A 11 -11.12 22.12 75.81
C PRO A 11 -10.19 20.97 76.31
N LEU A 12 -9.55 20.13 75.48
CA LEU A 12 -8.24 20.35 74.81
C LEU A 12 -7.88 19.16 73.87
N LEU A 13 -7.38 19.51 72.67
CA LEU A 13 -6.26 18.96 71.84
C LEU A 13 -5.89 17.45 71.91
N ALA A 14 -5.46 16.72 70.86
CA ALA A 14 -5.18 16.94 69.44
C ALA A 14 -4.81 15.59 68.78
N GLY A 15 -4.86 15.50 67.44
CA GLY A 15 -4.17 14.48 66.61
C GLY A 15 -5.10 13.77 65.62
N LEU A 16 -5.24 14.24 64.36
CA LEU A 16 -4.54 13.70 63.16
C LEU A 16 -4.72 12.17 63.07
N VAL A 17 -5.51 11.61 62.14
CA VAL A 17 -5.16 11.46 60.72
C VAL A 17 -6.44 11.38 59.87
N LYS A 18 -6.54 12.26 58.87
CA LYS A 18 -7.43 12.11 57.72
C LYS A 18 -6.76 11.17 56.72
N SER A 19 -7.35 10.02 56.44
CA SER A 19 -7.08 9.26 55.23
C SER A 19 -8.41 9.01 54.51
N ALA A 20 -8.74 9.98 53.64
CA ALA A 20 -9.72 9.80 52.59
C ALA A 20 -9.19 8.74 51.62
N VAL A 21 -9.92 7.64 51.46
CA VAL A 21 -9.70 6.68 50.38
C VAL A 21 -10.39 7.27 49.14
N PRO A 22 -9.66 7.64 48.07
CA PRO A 22 -10.30 8.05 46.84
C PRO A 22 -10.95 6.82 46.19
N ALA A 23 -12.24 6.92 45.88
CA ALA A 23 -12.91 5.99 44.99
C ALA A 23 -12.14 5.96 43.66
N ALA A 24 -11.55 4.82 43.34
CA ALA A 24 -10.88 4.60 42.08
C ALA A 24 -11.92 4.68 40.95
N VAL A 25 -11.83 5.76 40.17
CA VAL A 25 -12.48 5.89 38.87
C VAL A 25 -12.01 4.70 38.03
N GLY A 26 -12.95 3.84 37.65
CA GLY A 26 -12.71 2.77 36.71
C GLY A 26 -12.26 3.36 35.38
N ALA A 27 -10.96 3.38 35.15
CA ALA A 27 -10.39 3.52 33.82
C ALA A 27 -10.76 2.26 33.05
N GLY A 28 -11.95 2.27 32.44
CA GLY A 28 -12.28 1.40 31.33
C GLY A 28 -11.33 1.75 30.20
N MET A 29 -10.13 1.16 30.23
CA MET A 29 -9.23 1.14 29.09
C MET A 29 -9.98 0.43 27.97
N GLY A 30 -10.57 1.22 27.08
CA GLY A 30 -10.89 0.77 25.75
C GLY A 30 -9.60 0.34 25.07
N LEU A 31 -9.20 -0.92 25.28
CA LEU A 31 -8.25 -1.65 24.44
C LEU A 31 -8.92 -1.98 23.09
N GLY A 32 -9.66 -1.01 22.55
CA GLY A 32 -10.27 -1.06 21.25
C GLY A 32 -9.20 -0.84 20.20
N GLN A 33 -8.69 -1.95 19.67
CA GLN A 33 -8.28 -2.06 18.27
C GLN A 33 -7.21 -1.06 17.80
N TRP A 34 -6.04 -1.08 18.42
CA TRP A 34 -4.81 -0.58 17.78
C TRP A 34 -3.95 -1.75 17.29
N LEU A 35 -4.56 -2.72 16.62
CA LEU A 35 -3.82 -3.45 15.60
C LEU A 35 -3.79 -2.51 14.39
N ALA A 36 -2.85 -1.56 14.40
CA ALA A 36 -2.40 -1.01 13.13
C ALA A 36 -2.02 -2.23 12.30
N ALA A 37 -2.84 -2.57 11.30
CA ALA A 37 -2.51 -3.64 10.38
C ALA A 37 -1.13 -3.30 9.84
N LEU A 38 -0.12 -4.03 10.31
CA LEU A 38 1.23 -3.84 9.81
C LEU A 38 1.13 -3.92 8.28
N PRO A 39 1.85 -3.06 7.54
CA PRO A 39 1.88 -3.16 6.09
C PRO A 39 2.09 -4.63 5.73
N PRO A 40 1.43 -5.19 4.72
CA PRO A 40 1.49 -6.62 4.43
C PRO A 40 2.84 -7.02 3.79
N CYS A 41 3.90 -6.36 4.22
CA CYS A 41 5.25 -6.39 3.72
C CYS A 41 6.16 -7.05 4.75
N ARG A 42 6.99 -7.98 4.28
CA ARG A 42 8.05 -8.60 5.08
C ARG A 42 9.36 -8.56 4.32
N ASN A 43 10.47 -8.53 5.07
CA ASN A 43 11.76 -8.82 4.47
C ASN A 43 11.84 -10.32 4.18
N GLN A 44 12.31 -10.66 2.98
CA GLN A 44 12.58 -12.02 2.56
C GLN A 44 13.99 -12.06 1.98
N THR A 45 14.85 -12.90 2.56
CA THR A 45 16.20 -13.11 2.06
C THR A 45 16.21 -14.38 1.21
N PHE A 46 16.84 -14.28 0.05
CA PHE A 46 17.14 -15.42 -0.81
C PHE A 46 18.60 -15.31 -1.26
N GLU A 47 19.36 -16.37 -1.02
CA GLU A 47 20.83 -16.36 -1.16
C GLU A 47 21.45 -15.18 -0.38
N ASN A 48 22.08 -14.23 -1.08
CA ASN A 48 22.72 -13.04 -0.51
C ASN A 48 21.93 -11.74 -0.74
N ALA A 49 20.69 -11.82 -1.25
CA ALA A 49 19.85 -10.67 -1.55
C ALA A 49 18.66 -10.60 -0.59
N THR A 50 18.35 -9.39 -0.14
CA THR A 50 17.15 -9.11 0.66
C THR A 50 16.12 -8.37 -0.18
N TYR A 51 14.89 -8.87 -0.14
CA TYR A 51 13.73 -8.34 -0.84
C TYR A 51 12.70 -7.86 0.18
N LEU A 52 11.98 -6.79 -0.15
CA LEU A 52 10.74 -6.44 0.53
C LEU A 52 9.59 -7.05 -0.26
N VAL A 53 8.88 -8.02 0.32
CA VAL A 53 7.76 -8.72 -0.32
C VAL A 53 6.47 -8.27 0.35
N CYS A 54 5.60 -7.60 -0.41
CA CYS A 54 4.30 -7.11 0.03
C CYS A 54 3.17 -7.90 -0.62
N GLU A 55 2.32 -8.56 0.17
CA GLU A 55 1.19 -9.37 -0.31
C GLU A 55 -0.13 -8.61 -0.14
N THR A 56 -0.75 -8.19 -1.23
CA THR A 56 -1.91 -7.28 -1.17
C THR A 56 -3.13 -7.94 -1.77
N ASP A 57 -4.12 -8.31 -0.93
CA ASP A 57 -5.42 -8.78 -1.39
C ASP A 57 -6.29 -7.58 -1.82
N PRO A 58 -6.65 -7.44 -3.11
CA PRO A 58 -7.49 -6.34 -3.59
C PRO A 58 -8.90 -6.30 -3.00
N LYS A 59 -9.34 -7.36 -2.28
CA LYS A 59 -10.59 -7.36 -1.53
C LYS A 59 -10.51 -6.58 -0.22
N HIS A 60 -9.32 -6.43 0.34
CA HIS A 60 -9.08 -5.80 1.65
C HIS A 60 -8.32 -4.48 1.54
N PHE A 61 -7.51 -4.32 0.48
CA PHE A 61 -6.66 -3.15 0.28
C PHE A 61 -6.85 -2.57 -1.12
N SER A 62 -6.88 -1.25 -1.22
CA SER A 62 -6.85 -0.57 -2.51
C SER A 62 -5.46 -0.62 -3.12
N ILE A 63 -5.38 -1.09 -4.36
CA ILE A 63 -4.19 -0.97 -5.22
C ILE A 63 -4.57 0.00 -6.33
N GLU A 64 -3.76 1.04 -6.55
CA GLU A 64 -4.07 2.12 -7.50
C GLU A 64 -2.80 2.54 -8.25
N LEU A 65 -2.97 3.13 -9.43
CA LEU A 65 -1.91 3.80 -10.17
C LEU A 65 -2.14 5.31 -10.13
N PHE A 66 -1.03 6.06 -10.09
CA PHE A 66 -1.03 7.51 -10.02
C PHE A 66 -0.01 8.08 -11.00
N TRP A 67 -0.44 9.03 -11.83
CA TRP A 67 0.46 9.79 -12.71
C TRP A 67 0.43 11.29 -12.40
N LYS A 68 -0.77 11.87 -12.45
CA LYS A 68 -1.02 13.29 -12.24
C LYS A 68 -2.06 13.47 -11.13
N ASP A 69 -1.99 14.60 -10.45
CA ASP A 69 -3.04 15.03 -9.55
C ASP A 69 -4.28 15.55 -10.31
N LYS A 70 -5.28 15.99 -9.55
CA LYS A 70 -6.55 16.51 -10.07
C LYS A 70 -6.40 17.78 -10.92
N ASP A 71 -5.32 18.53 -10.73
CA ASP A 71 -5.04 19.77 -11.45
C ASP A 71 -4.16 19.51 -12.68
N GLY A 72 -3.78 18.25 -12.91
CA GLY A 72 -2.96 17.82 -14.05
C GLY A 72 -1.46 17.85 -13.80
N GLU A 73 -1.03 18.18 -12.57
CA GLU A 73 0.37 18.28 -12.19
C GLU A 73 0.96 16.92 -11.82
N LEU A 74 2.24 16.74 -12.17
CA LEU A 74 2.95 15.47 -11.93
C LEU A 74 3.37 15.35 -10.47
N TYR A 75 3.12 14.19 -9.85
CA TYR A 75 3.60 13.92 -8.48
C TYR A 75 5.13 13.91 -8.37
N ARG A 76 5.84 13.43 -9.41
CA ARG A 76 7.32 13.33 -9.52
C ARG A 76 8.03 12.43 -8.50
N SER A 77 7.43 12.15 -7.35
CA SER A 77 8.01 11.26 -6.32
C SER A 77 6.92 10.55 -5.51
N LEU A 78 7.26 9.40 -4.94
CA LEU A 78 6.40 8.67 -3.99
C LEU A 78 6.16 9.47 -2.70
N HIS A 79 7.09 10.35 -2.31
CA HIS A 79 6.91 11.23 -1.17
C HIS A 79 5.79 12.23 -1.42
N ASN A 80 5.80 12.91 -2.57
CA ASN A 80 4.77 13.88 -2.94
C ASN A 80 3.41 13.20 -3.10
N LEU A 81 3.37 12.02 -3.72
CA LEU A 81 2.15 11.21 -3.81
C LEU A 81 1.61 10.89 -2.42
N ARG A 82 2.45 10.39 -1.51
CA ARG A 82 2.05 10.10 -0.13
C ARG A 82 1.49 11.34 0.57
N SER A 83 2.16 12.49 0.48
CA SER A 83 1.70 13.74 1.09
C SER A 83 0.35 14.19 0.53
N ALA A 84 0.15 14.08 -0.79
CA ALA A 84 -1.12 14.39 -1.44
C ALA A 84 -2.25 13.46 -0.98
N GLN A 85 -2.00 12.14 -0.89
CA GLN A 85 -2.97 11.18 -0.39
C GLN A 85 -3.33 11.45 1.09
N GLN A 86 -2.33 11.75 1.92
CA GLN A 86 -2.54 12.11 3.33
C GLN A 86 -3.41 13.36 3.49
N ALA A 87 -3.21 14.39 2.65
CA ALA A 87 -4.03 15.59 2.65
C ALA A 87 -5.52 15.30 2.32
N THR A 88 -5.81 14.18 1.65
CA THR A 88 -7.18 13.71 1.37
C THR A 88 -7.71 12.71 2.41
N GLY A 89 -7.01 12.53 3.54
CA GLY A 89 -7.40 11.58 4.59
C GLY A 89 -7.10 10.12 4.25
N ARG A 90 -6.30 9.85 3.22
CA ARG A 90 -5.93 8.49 2.78
C ARG A 90 -4.52 8.14 3.28
N THR A 91 -4.35 6.93 3.78
CA THR A 91 -3.03 6.41 4.19
C THR A 91 -2.44 5.52 3.11
N MET A 92 -1.26 5.89 2.60
CA MET A 92 -0.49 5.04 1.69
C MET A 92 0.37 4.06 2.51
N LEU A 93 0.11 2.76 2.40
CA LEU A 93 0.84 1.72 3.13
C LEU A 93 2.25 1.47 2.57
N PHE A 94 2.38 1.45 1.25
CA PHE A 94 3.64 1.41 0.52
C PHE A 94 3.43 1.90 -0.92
N GLY A 95 4.52 2.09 -1.66
CA GLY A 95 4.48 2.44 -3.09
C GLY A 95 5.79 2.09 -3.78
N ILE A 96 5.70 1.75 -5.06
CA ILE A 96 6.84 1.44 -5.94
C ILE A 96 6.65 2.16 -7.28
N ASN A 97 7.69 2.24 -8.10
CA ASN A 97 7.49 2.70 -9.48
C ASN A 97 6.74 1.62 -10.28
N ALA A 98 5.98 2.05 -11.28
CA ALA A 98 5.18 1.14 -12.12
C ALA A 98 5.90 0.85 -13.45
N GLY A 99 5.20 1.01 -14.59
CA GLY A 99 5.78 0.87 -15.91
C GLY A 99 6.82 1.92 -16.29
N MET A 100 7.43 1.75 -17.47
CA MET A 100 8.41 2.70 -17.99
C MET A 100 7.78 4.06 -18.33
N TYR A 101 8.57 5.12 -18.18
CA TYR A 101 8.19 6.49 -18.52
C TYR A 101 9.25 7.17 -19.39
N HIS A 102 8.82 8.14 -20.20
CA HIS A 102 9.67 9.04 -20.99
C HIS A 102 10.33 10.11 -20.08
N PRO A 103 11.36 10.86 -20.52
CA PRO A 103 12.00 11.89 -19.69
C PRO A 103 11.05 12.97 -19.14
N ASN A 104 9.92 13.22 -19.81
CA ASN A 104 8.85 14.11 -19.35
C ASN A 104 7.87 13.43 -18.36
N LEU A 105 8.22 12.23 -17.87
CA LEU A 105 7.43 11.37 -16.98
C LEU A 105 6.14 10.82 -17.59
N ALA A 106 5.94 10.88 -18.91
CA ALA A 106 4.78 10.26 -19.56
C ALA A 106 4.94 8.73 -19.69
N PRO A 107 3.88 7.92 -19.49
CA PRO A 107 3.97 6.47 -19.65
C PRO A 107 4.38 6.06 -21.07
N VAL A 108 5.27 5.07 -21.20
CA VAL A 108 5.74 4.58 -22.52
C VAL A 108 4.78 3.55 -23.13
N GLY A 109 4.22 2.68 -22.29
CA GLY A 109 3.33 1.57 -22.66
C GLY A 109 1.90 1.80 -22.20
N LEU A 110 1.09 0.74 -22.14
CA LEU A 110 -0.29 0.83 -21.64
C LEU A 110 -0.32 1.51 -20.26
N TYR A 111 -1.16 2.53 -20.12
CA TYR A 111 -1.50 3.13 -18.85
C TYR A 111 -3.00 3.41 -18.80
N VAL A 112 -3.68 2.79 -17.82
CA VAL A 112 -5.09 3.03 -17.51
C VAL A 112 -5.17 3.48 -16.05
N GLU A 113 -5.89 4.57 -15.80
CA GLU A 113 -6.11 5.12 -14.47
C GLU A 113 -7.60 5.48 -14.31
N ARG A 114 -8.25 4.97 -13.27
CA ARG A 114 -9.68 5.17 -13.00
C ARG A 114 -10.58 4.85 -14.22
N GLY A 115 -10.24 3.80 -14.94
CA GLY A 115 -10.98 3.34 -16.13
C GLY A 115 -10.68 4.09 -17.42
N GLU A 116 -9.88 5.16 -17.37
CA GLU A 116 -9.48 5.92 -18.56
C GLU A 116 -8.13 5.43 -19.10
N GLN A 117 -8.10 5.02 -20.37
CA GLN A 117 -6.85 4.69 -21.04
C GLN A 117 -6.15 5.96 -21.52
N VAL A 118 -5.01 6.26 -20.90
CA VAL A 118 -4.19 7.43 -21.22
C VAL A 118 -3.22 7.14 -22.37
N THR A 119 -2.59 5.96 -22.36
CA THR A 119 -1.64 5.53 -23.40
C THR A 119 -1.91 4.09 -23.81
N PRO A 120 -1.81 3.75 -25.10
CA PRO A 120 -2.07 2.40 -25.58
C PRO A 120 -0.91 1.44 -25.27
N ALA A 121 -1.20 0.13 -25.30
CA ALA A 121 -0.18 -0.90 -25.20
C ALA A 121 0.83 -0.82 -26.36
N ARG A 122 2.12 -0.93 -26.04
CA ARG A 122 3.17 -1.08 -27.04
C ARG A 122 3.28 -2.55 -27.45
N THR A 123 2.86 -2.85 -28.68
CA THR A 123 2.98 -4.18 -29.28
C THR A 123 4.15 -4.19 -30.27
N GLY A 124 5.22 -4.91 -29.95
CA GLY A 124 6.39 -5.04 -30.83
C GLY A 124 7.69 -5.23 -30.07
N SER A 125 8.77 -5.52 -30.80
CA SER A 125 10.14 -5.48 -30.29
C SER A 125 10.66 -4.04 -30.44
N GLY A 126 10.62 -3.27 -29.35
CA GLY A 126 11.30 -1.97 -29.25
C GLY A 126 12.67 -2.09 -28.59
N THR A 127 13.28 -0.97 -28.24
CA THR A 127 14.41 -0.90 -27.31
C THR A 127 13.89 -0.82 -25.86
N GLY A 128 14.71 -1.19 -24.86
CA GLY A 128 14.34 -1.10 -23.43
C GLY A 128 13.59 -2.32 -22.87
N ASN A 129 12.97 -2.18 -21.69
CA ASN A 129 12.40 -3.30 -20.93
C ASN A 129 11.23 -4.03 -21.64
N PHE A 130 10.59 -3.39 -22.63
CA PHE A 130 9.50 -4.02 -23.41
C PHE A 130 10.01 -4.89 -24.57
N SER A 131 11.32 -4.88 -24.84
CA SER A 131 11.95 -5.63 -25.93
C SER A 131 11.93 -7.14 -25.71
N MET A 132 12.06 -7.59 -24.46
CA MET A 132 12.09 -9.00 -24.11
C MET A 132 10.66 -9.54 -23.97
N GLN A 133 10.28 -10.38 -24.92
CA GLN A 133 8.98 -11.05 -24.96
C GLN A 133 9.05 -12.46 -24.32
N PRO A 134 7.97 -12.89 -23.62
CA PRO A 134 6.76 -12.11 -23.32
C PRO A 134 6.98 -10.99 -22.30
N ASN A 135 6.41 -9.82 -22.59
CA ASN A 135 6.19 -8.75 -21.61
C ASN A 135 4.73 -8.76 -21.15
N GLY A 136 4.42 -8.04 -20.07
CA GLY A 136 3.16 -8.22 -19.33
C GLY A 136 2.43 -6.92 -19.05
N ILE A 137 1.13 -7.06 -18.80
CA ILE A 137 0.26 -6.01 -18.28
C ILE A 137 -0.26 -6.49 -16.93
N PHE A 138 0.04 -5.73 -15.89
CA PHE A 138 -0.65 -5.82 -14.61
C PHE A 138 -1.91 -4.95 -14.70
N TYR A 139 -3.04 -5.46 -14.23
CA TYR A 139 -4.30 -4.74 -14.23
C TYR A 139 -5.16 -5.07 -13.01
N LEU A 140 -6.06 -4.15 -12.71
CA LEU A 140 -7.10 -4.29 -11.70
C LEU A 140 -8.46 -4.13 -12.37
N SER A 141 -9.38 -5.02 -12.05
CA SER A 141 -10.74 -5.01 -12.60
C SER A 141 -11.72 -5.50 -11.55
N ALA A 142 -12.63 -4.62 -11.13
CA ALA A 142 -13.70 -4.95 -10.19
C ALA A 142 -13.20 -5.66 -8.91
N GLY A 143 -12.17 -5.10 -8.27
CA GLY A 143 -11.59 -5.65 -7.04
C GLY A 143 -10.78 -6.94 -7.25
N LYS A 144 -10.30 -7.21 -8.47
CA LYS A 144 -9.42 -8.34 -8.78
C LYS A 144 -8.17 -7.88 -9.48
N ALA A 145 -7.01 -8.37 -9.03
CA ALA A 145 -5.75 -8.19 -9.71
C ALA A 145 -5.56 -9.27 -10.79
N GLY A 146 -4.82 -8.93 -11.84
CA GLY A 146 -4.41 -9.89 -12.86
C GLY A 146 -3.12 -9.46 -13.53
N VAL A 147 -2.35 -10.44 -14.00
CA VAL A 147 -1.23 -10.25 -14.92
C VAL A 147 -1.53 -11.03 -16.19
N ARG A 148 -1.33 -10.42 -17.35
CA ARG A 148 -1.49 -11.09 -18.64
C ARG A 148 -0.37 -10.71 -19.59
N ALA A 149 0.08 -11.65 -20.41
CA ALA A 149 0.98 -11.33 -21.52
C ALA A 149 0.36 -10.24 -22.40
N THR A 150 1.15 -9.25 -22.81
CA THR A 150 0.64 -8.10 -23.56
C THR A 150 -0.13 -8.51 -24.80
N ARG A 151 0.38 -9.51 -25.55
CA ARG A 151 -0.27 -10.04 -26.75
C ARG A 151 -1.67 -10.58 -26.48
N ASP A 152 -1.88 -11.23 -25.35
CA ASP A 152 -3.18 -11.81 -25.00
C ASP A 152 -4.12 -10.77 -24.39
N TYR A 153 -3.56 -9.78 -23.68
CA TYR A 153 -4.31 -8.61 -23.23
C TYR A 153 -4.89 -7.82 -24.39
N VAL A 154 -4.09 -7.45 -25.38
CA VAL A 154 -4.56 -6.63 -26.52
C VAL A 154 -5.55 -7.36 -27.42
N LYS A 155 -5.46 -8.70 -27.53
CA LYS A 155 -6.42 -9.50 -28.30
C LYS A 155 -7.82 -9.52 -27.66
N ARG A 156 -7.88 -9.49 -26.33
CA ARG A 156 -9.13 -9.57 -25.55
C ARG A 156 -9.03 -8.63 -24.34
N PRO A 157 -9.07 -7.30 -24.58
CA PRO A 157 -8.88 -6.33 -23.52
C PRO A 157 -10.05 -6.40 -22.54
N PRO A 158 -9.81 -6.69 -21.25
CA PRO A 158 -10.84 -6.58 -20.23
C PRO A 158 -11.18 -5.11 -19.98
N ARG A 159 -12.37 -4.84 -19.42
CA ARG A 159 -12.61 -3.56 -18.75
C ARG A 159 -11.81 -3.55 -17.46
N VAL A 160 -11.01 -2.52 -17.24
CA VAL A 160 -10.08 -2.41 -16.10
C VAL A 160 -10.20 -1.04 -15.48
N ASP A 161 -10.02 -0.97 -14.17
CA ASP A 161 -9.97 0.28 -13.41
C ASP A 161 -8.56 0.87 -13.49
N TYR A 162 -7.55 0.01 -13.46
CA TYR A 162 -6.14 0.38 -13.59
C TYR A 162 -5.39 -0.65 -14.42
N ALA A 163 -4.41 -0.20 -15.20
CA ALA A 163 -3.47 -1.09 -15.88
C ALA A 163 -2.15 -0.40 -16.17
N THR A 164 -1.06 -1.15 -16.07
CA THR A 164 0.27 -0.70 -16.46
C THR A 164 1.01 -1.79 -17.22
N GLN A 165 1.63 -1.43 -18.33
CA GLN A 165 2.51 -2.33 -19.08
C GLN A 165 3.92 -2.31 -18.51
N SER A 166 4.46 -3.49 -18.22
CA SER A 166 5.84 -3.69 -17.81
C SER A 166 6.47 -4.88 -18.54
N GLY A 167 7.78 -5.08 -18.36
CA GLY A 167 8.47 -6.21 -18.98
C GLY A 167 9.90 -6.39 -18.49
N PRO A 168 10.48 -7.58 -18.70
CA PRO A 168 9.81 -8.81 -19.16
C PRO A 168 8.86 -9.39 -18.10
N MET A 169 7.99 -10.33 -18.48
CA MET A 169 7.32 -11.18 -17.48
C MET A 169 8.37 -12.07 -16.80
N LEU A 170 8.26 -12.28 -15.49
CA LEU A 170 9.23 -13.12 -14.77
C LEU A 170 8.78 -14.59 -14.70
N VAL A 171 7.50 -14.79 -14.41
CA VAL A 171 6.85 -16.10 -14.29
C VAL A 171 5.57 -16.08 -15.13
N ILE A 172 5.37 -17.12 -15.94
CA ILE A 172 4.21 -17.29 -16.82
C ILE A 172 3.67 -18.70 -16.57
N ASP A 173 2.43 -18.80 -16.09
CA ASP A 173 1.77 -20.08 -15.76
C ASP A 173 2.64 -21.00 -14.89
N GLY A 174 3.27 -20.42 -13.85
CA GLY A 174 4.17 -21.13 -12.93
C GLY A 174 5.55 -21.47 -13.48
N LYS A 175 5.87 -21.10 -14.73
CA LYS A 175 7.17 -21.33 -15.37
C LYS A 175 7.98 -20.05 -15.44
N LEU A 176 9.28 -20.14 -15.17
CA LEU A 176 10.20 -19.02 -15.37
C LEU A 176 10.22 -18.58 -16.84
N HIS A 177 10.45 -17.29 -17.07
CA HIS A 177 10.57 -16.75 -18.41
C HIS A 177 11.66 -17.50 -19.21
N PRO A 178 11.37 -17.99 -20.43
CA PRO A 178 12.24 -18.93 -21.15
C PRO A 178 13.58 -18.32 -21.60
N LYS A 179 13.69 -16.99 -21.64
CA LYS A 179 14.94 -16.27 -21.96
C LYS A 179 15.80 -15.96 -20.73
N PHE A 180 15.36 -16.31 -19.52
CA PHE A 180 16.17 -16.11 -18.32
C PHE A 180 17.24 -17.19 -18.22
N GLN A 181 18.48 -16.73 -18.05
CA GLN A 181 19.63 -17.56 -17.80
C GLN A 181 19.83 -17.68 -16.29
N ALA A 182 20.17 -18.87 -15.80
CA ALA A 182 20.40 -19.11 -14.37
C ALA A 182 21.43 -18.12 -13.77
N ASN A 183 22.51 -17.83 -14.52
CA ASN A 183 23.55 -16.88 -14.14
C ASN A 183 23.58 -15.67 -15.08
N GLY A 184 22.43 -15.01 -15.24
CA GLY A 184 22.34 -13.78 -16.04
C GLY A 184 23.32 -12.69 -15.57
N THR A 185 23.85 -11.89 -16.50
CA THR A 185 24.82 -10.82 -16.21
C THR A 185 24.17 -9.53 -15.70
N SER A 186 22.84 -9.40 -15.81
CA SER A 186 22.11 -8.19 -15.40
C SER A 186 21.77 -8.22 -13.91
N ARG A 187 22.55 -7.51 -13.10
CA ARG A 187 22.31 -7.34 -11.64
C ARG A 187 21.86 -5.93 -11.31
N LYS A 188 20.65 -5.57 -11.73
CA LYS A 188 20.05 -4.25 -11.45
C LYS A 188 19.07 -4.35 -10.28
N ILE A 189 18.86 -3.23 -9.59
CA ILE A 189 17.73 -3.09 -8.66
C ILE A 189 16.43 -3.15 -9.48
N ARG A 190 15.48 -3.94 -8.99
CA ARG A 190 14.19 -4.18 -9.65
C ARG A 190 13.09 -4.18 -8.61
N ASP A 191 11.95 -3.65 -9.00
CA ASP A 191 10.66 -3.99 -8.44
C ASP A 191 9.86 -4.82 -9.45
N GLY A 192 8.79 -5.44 -8.96
CA GLY A 192 7.92 -6.27 -9.77
C GLY A 192 6.63 -6.55 -9.02
N VAL A 193 5.59 -6.86 -9.79
CA VAL A 193 4.28 -7.27 -9.27
C VAL A 193 3.90 -8.59 -9.94
N GLY A 194 3.40 -9.52 -9.13
CA GLY A 194 2.84 -10.78 -9.56
C GLY A 194 1.37 -10.86 -9.14
N VAL A 195 0.70 -11.94 -9.52
CA VAL A 195 -0.61 -12.29 -8.97
C VAL A 195 -0.62 -13.79 -8.73
N ARG A 196 -0.92 -14.18 -7.49
CA ARG A 196 -1.08 -15.57 -7.07
C ARG A 196 -2.38 -16.16 -7.61
N ALA A 197 -2.49 -17.49 -7.57
CA ALA A 197 -3.68 -18.21 -8.02
C ALA A 197 -4.96 -17.81 -7.26
N ASP A 198 -4.83 -17.34 -6.01
CA ASP A 198 -5.96 -16.86 -5.20
C ASP A 198 -6.30 -15.38 -5.40
N GLY A 199 -5.58 -14.68 -6.28
CA GLY A 199 -5.85 -13.29 -6.65
C GLY A 199 -5.13 -12.23 -5.81
N VAL A 200 -4.30 -12.64 -4.83
CA VAL A 200 -3.41 -11.74 -4.09
C VAL A 200 -2.27 -11.28 -5.00
N ALA A 201 -2.01 -9.96 -5.02
CA ALA A 201 -0.89 -9.36 -5.74
C ALA A 201 0.39 -9.38 -4.91
#